data_AF-A0A6A3ATA0-F1
#
_entry.id   AF-A0A6A3ATA0-F1
#
_cell.length_a   1.000
_cell.length_b   1.000
_cell.length_c   1.000
_cell.angle_alpha   90.00
_cell.angle_beta   90.00
_cell.angle_gamma   90.00
#
_symmetry.space_group_name_H-M   'P 1'
#
loop_
_entity.id
_entity.type
_entity.pdbx_description
1 polymer ?
#
loop_
_entity_poly.entity_id
_entity_poly.type
_entity_poly.pdbx_seq_one_letter_code
_entity_poly.pdbx_strand_id
1 'polypeptide(L)'
;MLFGGCLFFVRALIDGFAKAVWMLIVGRMLLGFGVGFANQSVPLYLSEMAPYRYRGALNIGFQLSITICILIANVLNYFFAKIKGRWGWRLSLGGAMVPALIITVGSLLLPDTPNSMIERGPTEEAKTKLKKIRGVDEVNEEFKDLVAASDASKLVDHPWTNLLQRKYRPHLTMAILIPFFQQLTVINVIMFYAPVLFNTIGFRDDASLMSAVITVVAACIGAKFGTSGNPGQLPQWHAIVVVLFICVYVAGFAWSWEPLGWLVPSEIFPLEIRSAAQSVNVSVNMIFTFAVAQVFLSMLCHLKFGLFLFFALFVLLMSIFMYYFLPETRRRAYR
;
A
#
# COMPACT_ATOMS: atom_id res chain seq x y z
N MET A 1 -7.64 2.20 12.80
CA MET A 1 -6.85 0.97 13.03
C MET A 1 -7.63 -0.14 13.72
N LEU A 2 -8.15 0.07 14.94
CA LEU A 2 -8.85 -0.97 15.72
C LEU A 2 -10.03 -1.61 14.96
N PHE A 3 -10.90 -0.81 14.37
CA PHE A 3 -12.02 -1.30 13.57
C PHE A 3 -11.57 -2.16 12.37
N GLY A 4 -10.49 -1.76 11.69
CA GLY A 4 -9.88 -2.55 10.62
C GLY A 4 -9.36 -3.90 11.10
N GLY A 5 -8.70 -3.93 12.27
CA GLY A 5 -8.23 -5.16 12.93
C GLY A 5 -9.37 -6.12 13.27
N CYS A 6 -10.45 -5.61 13.84
CA CYS A 6 -11.65 -6.40 14.15
C CYS A 6 -12.27 -7.00 12.87
N LEU A 7 -12.39 -6.21 11.80
CA LEU A 7 -12.90 -6.71 10.51
C LEU A 7 -12.00 -7.82 9.94
N PHE A 8 -10.68 -7.68 10.02
CA PHE A 8 -9.75 -8.73 9.60
C PHE A 8 -9.89 -10.01 10.43
N PHE A 9 -10.12 -9.89 11.73
CA PHE A 9 -10.33 -11.02 12.62
C PHE A 9 -11.62 -11.77 12.28
N VAL A 10 -12.74 -11.05 12.14
CA VAL A 10 -14.03 -11.64 11.75
C VAL A 10 -13.93 -12.32 10.39
N ARG A 11 -13.24 -11.69 9.44
CA ARG A 11 -12.96 -12.25 8.12
C ARG A 11 -12.18 -13.57 8.19
N ALA A 12 -11.09 -13.62 8.96
CA ALA A 12 -10.28 -14.83 9.11
C ALA A 12 -11.09 -15.98 9.75
N LEU A 13 -11.98 -15.66 10.69
CA LEU A 13 -12.86 -16.64 11.33
C LEU A 13 -13.90 -17.20 10.36
N ILE A 14 -14.55 -16.33 9.57
CA ILE A 14 -15.51 -16.75 8.54
C ILE A 14 -14.83 -17.60 7.45
N ASP A 15 -13.66 -17.16 6.96
CA ASP A 15 -12.92 -17.86 5.91
C ASP A 15 -12.38 -19.22 6.40
N GLY A 16 -11.91 -19.30 7.66
CA GLY A 16 -11.42 -20.54 8.26
C GLY A 16 -12.49 -21.61 8.47
N PHE A 17 -13.72 -21.20 8.82
CA PHE A 17 -14.87 -22.09 9.04
C PHE A 17 -15.82 -22.17 7.83
N ALA A 18 -15.42 -21.67 6.67
CA ALA A 18 -16.29 -21.61 5.49
C ALA A 18 -16.77 -22.99 5.03
N LYS A 19 -18.10 -23.19 5.04
CA LYS A 19 -18.80 -24.38 4.55
C LYS A 19 -19.50 -24.17 3.20
N ALA A 20 -19.69 -22.91 2.80
CA ALA A 20 -20.36 -22.53 1.57
C ALA A 20 -19.66 -21.33 0.91
N VAL A 21 -19.82 -21.19 -0.41
CA VAL A 21 -19.17 -20.14 -1.22
C VAL A 21 -19.58 -18.74 -0.75
N TRP A 22 -20.83 -18.54 -0.32
CA TRP A 22 -21.31 -17.25 0.16
C TRP A 22 -20.50 -16.74 1.37
N MET A 23 -20.03 -17.64 2.25
CA MET A 23 -19.20 -17.26 3.41
C MET A 23 -17.88 -16.64 2.95
N LEU A 24 -17.27 -17.19 1.89
CA LEU A 24 -16.04 -16.64 1.29
C LEU A 24 -16.30 -15.29 0.61
N ILE A 25 -17.48 -15.08 0.04
CA ILE A 25 -17.87 -13.78 -0.55
C ILE A 25 -18.00 -12.73 0.55
N VAL A 26 -18.66 -13.06 1.66
CA VAL A 26 -18.77 -12.18 2.83
C VAL A 26 -17.40 -11.91 3.43
N GLY A 27 -16.54 -12.92 3.55
CA GLY A 27 -15.15 -12.76 3.97
C GLY A 27 -14.38 -11.81 3.06
N ARG A 28 -14.53 -11.92 1.73
CA ARG A 28 -13.94 -10.99 0.75
C ARG A 28 -14.44 -9.55 0.92
N MET A 29 -15.73 -9.36 1.18
CA MET A 29 -16.29 -8.02 1.44
C MET A 29 -15.69 -7.41 2.71
N LEU A 30 -15.63 -8.18 3.80
CA LEU A 30 -15.04 -7.75 5.07
C LEU A 30 -13.55 -7.41 4.95
N LEU A 31 -12.80 -8.20 4.16
CA LEU A 31 -11.42 -7.87 3.81
C LEU A 31 -11.33 -6.51 3.11
N GLY A 32 -12.20 -6.24 2.12
CA GLY A 32 -12.22 -4.97 1.40
C GLY A 32 -12.40 -3.78 2.35
N PHE A 33 -13.39 -3.86 3.25
CA PHE A 33 -13.58 -2.83 4.27
C PHE A 33 -12.38 -2.70 5.21
N GLY A 34 -11.83 -3.81 5.70
CA GLY A 34 -10.66 -3.81 6.58
C GLY A 34 -9.43 -3.15 5.95
N VAL A 35 -9.14 -3.47 4.68
CA VAL A 35 -8.05 -2.87 3.91
C VAL A 35 -8.29 -1.37 3.70
N GLY A 36 -9.52 -0.95 3.41
CA GLY A 36 -9.87 0.47 3.27
C GLY A 36 -9.56 1.28 4.53
N PHE A 37 -10.02 0.81 5.70
CA PHE A 37 -9.76 1.48 6.98
C PHE A 37 -8.28 1.46 7.37
N ALA A 38 -7.57 0.35 7.11
CA ALA A 38 -6.15 0.24 7.39
C ALA A 38 -5.33 1.19 6.51
N ASN A 39 -5.54 1.17 5.19
CA ASN A 39 -4.78 1.98 4.25
C ASN A 39 -5.06 3.48 4.37
N GLN A 40 -6.24 3.88 4.86
CA GLN A 40 -6.52 5.28 5.18
C GLN A 40 -5.82 5.71 6.48
N SER A 41 -5.91 4.89 7.54
CA SER A 41 -5.50 5.32 8.88
C SER A 41 -4.01 5.11 9.18
N VAL A 42 -3.36 4.11 8.58
CA VAL A 42 -1.96 3.77 8.89
C VAL A 42 -0.97 4.83 8.37
N PRO A 43 -1.00 5.24 7.08
CA PRO A 43 -0.09 6.26 6.58
C PRO A 43 -0.32 7.61 7.28
N LEU A 44 -1.58 7.94 7.59
CA LEU A 44 -1.94 9.12 8.35
C LEU A 44 -1.29 9.10 9.74
N TYR A 45 -1.49 8.04 10.51
CA TYR A 45 -0.92 7.88 11.84
C TYR A 45 0.62 7.94 11.84
N LEU A 46 1.27 7.26 10.89
CA LEU A 46 2.72 7.29 10.74
C LEU A 46 3.22 8.70 10.40
N SER A 47 2.53 9.41 9.50
CA SER A 47 2.89 10.78 9.18
C SER A 47 2.80 11.70 10.41
N GLU A 48 1.76 11.55 11.24
CA GLU A 48 1.55 12.42 12.40
C GLU A 48 2.49 12.12 13.56
N MET A 49 2.81 10.84 13.81
CA MET A 49 3.76 10.47 14.87
C MET A 49 5.21 10.71 14.49
N ALA A 50 5.56 10.53 13.22
CA ALA A 50 6.96 10.54 12.81
C ALA A 50 7.63 11.91 12.99
N PRO A 51 8.87 11.96 13.50
CA PRO A 51 9.68 13.18 13.49
C PRO A 51 9.99 13.62 12.05
N TYR A 52 10.01 14.93 11.81
CA TYR A 52 10.19 15.53 10.48
C TYR A 52 11.40 14.98 9.71
N ARG A 53 12.47 14.59 10.42
CA ARG A 53 13.71 14.05 9.83
C ARG A 53 13.57 12.61 9.31
N TYR A 54 12.67 11.81 9.87
CA TYR A 54 12.55 10.37 9.60
C TYR A 54 11.17 9.93 9.10
N ARG A 55 10.24 10.86 8.87
CA ARG A 55 8.87 10.58 8.38
C ARG A 55 8.84 9.73 7.11
N GLY A 56 9.62 10.10 6.10
CA GLY A 56 9.71 9.31 4.87
C GLY A 56 10.23 7.88 5.11
N ALA A 57 11.23 7.73 5.97
CA ALA A 57 11.80 6.41 6.30
C ALA A 57 10.81 5.51 7.06
N LEU A 58 10.03 6.07 7.99
CA LEU A 58 8.99 5.33 8.72
C LEU A 58 7.83 4.89 7.82
N ASN A 59 7.41 5.76 6.88
CA ASN A 59 6.41 5.39 5.88
C ASN A 59 6.92 4.32 4.89
N ILE A 60 8.19 4.37 4.49
CA ILE A 60 8.82 3.28 3.73
C ILE A 60 8.84 1.97 4.54
N GLY A 61 9.04 2.05 5.86
CA GLY A 61 8.97 0.89 6.77
C GLY A 61 7.61 0.18 6.74
N PHE A 62 6.51 0.91 6.60
CA PHE A 62 5.17 0.32 6.41
C PHE A 62 5.08 -0.47 5.11
N GLN A 63 5.58 0.10 4.01
CA GLN A 63 5.61 -0.58 2.72
C GLN A 63 6.48 -1.85 2.75
N LEU A 64 7.67 -1.78 3.37
CA LEU A 64 8.53 -2.95 3.55
C LEU A 64 7.82 -4.06 4.33
N SER A 65 7.03 -3.69 5.34
CA SER A 65 6.25 -4.65 6.12
C SER A 65 5.18 -5.35 5.28
N ILE A 66 4.53 -4.64 4.34
CA ILE A 66 3.59 -5.25 3.38
C ILE A 66 4.30 -6.29 2.52
N THR A 67 5.47 -5.96 1.97
CA THR A 67 6.26 -6.89 1.15
C THR A 67 6.70 -8.13 1.92
N ILE A 68 7.14 -7.97 3.17
CA ILE A 68 7.50 -9.08 4.07
C ILE A 68 6.26 -9.94 4.36
N CYS A 69 5.09 -9.35 4.60
CA CYS A 69 3.85 -10.08 4.82
C CYS A 69 3.43 -10.90 3.58
N ILE A 70 3.55 -10.33 2.38
CA ILE A 70 3.27 -11.04 1.12
C ILE A 70 4.21 -12.24 0.98
N LEU A 71 5.50 -12.07 1.29
CA LEU A 71 6.47 -13.16 1.28
C LEU A 71 6.06 -14.28 2.25
N ILE A 72 5.82 -13.93 3.52
CA ILE A 72 5.44 -14.89 4.56
C ILE A 72 4.15 -15.64 4.15
N ALA A 73 3.15 -14.91 3.65
CA ALA A 73 1.89 -15.51 3.20
C ALA A 73 2.11 -16.54 2.08
N ASN A 74 2.98 -16.24 1.12
CA ASN A 74 3.31 -17.17 0.04
C ASN A 74 4.11 -18.38 0.50
N VAL A 75 5.07 -18.20 1.41
CA VAL A 75 5.82 -19.30 2.03
C VAL A 75 4.86 -20.22 2.80
N LEU A 76 3.96 -19.66 3.62
CA LEU A 76 2.93 -20.42 4.32
C LEU A 76 2.01 -21.15 3.34
N ASN A 77 1.59 -20.50 2.26
CA ASN A 77 0.77 -21.11 1.21
C ASN A 77 1.45 -22.32 0.57
N TYR A 78 2.76 -22.28 0.35
CA TYR A 78 3.51 -23.43 -0.16
C TYR A 78 3.48 -24.62 0.80
N PHE A 79 3.74 -24.38 2.08
CA PHE A 79 3.66 -25.44 3.09
C PHE A 79 2.25 -26.00 3.19
N PHE A 80 1.22 -25.15 3.13
CA PHE A 80 -0.17 -25.57 3.19
C PHE A 80 -0.65 -26.29 1.92
N ALA A 81 -0.08 -25.98 0.75
CA ALA A 81 -0.35 -26.70 -0.49
C ALA A 81 0.17 -28.14 -0.47
N LYS A 82 1.25 -28.41 0.28
CA LYS A 82 1.82 -29.76 0.43
C LYS A 82 1.10 -30.65 1.44
N ILE A 83 0.18 -30.11 2.24
CA ILE A 83 -0.56 -30.90 3.23
C ILE A 83 -1.51 -31.86 2.50
N LYS A 84 -1.32 -33.17 2.71
CA LYS A 84 -2.21 -34.23 2.22
C LYS A 84 -3.54 -34.19 2.97
N GLY A 85 -4.39 -33.26 2.59
CA GLY A 85 -5.74 -33.08 3.10
C GLY A 85 -6.31 -31.82 2.47
N ARG A 86 -7.50 -31.90 1.85
CA ARG A 86 -8.21 -30.80 1.16
C ARG A 86 -8.53 -29.56 2.05
N TRP A 87 -7.92 -29.44 3.22
CA TRP A 87 -8.14 -28.43 4.25
C TRP A 87 -7.02 -27.37 4.30
N GLY A 88 -5.93 -27.52 3.55
CA GLY A 88 -4.82 -26.56 3.54
C GLY A 88 -5.22 -25.11 3.22
N TRP A 89 -6.21 -24.90 2.34
CA TRP A 89 -6.74 -23.58 2.03
C TRP A 89 -7.45 -22.90 3.21
N ARG A 90 -8.08 -23.67 4.11
CA ARG A 90 -8.70 -23.14 5.33
C ARG A 90 -7.66 -22.64 6.31
N LEU A 91 -6.55 -23.37 6.42
CA LEU A 91 -5.44 -22.98 7.29
C LEU A 91 -4.72 -21.74 6.75
N SER A 92 -4.58 -21.63 5.43
CA SER A 92 -4.07 -20.43 4.75
C SER A 92 -4.93 -19.20 5.07
N LEU A 93 -6.24 -19.27 4.82
CA LEU A 93 -7.13 -18.12 5.03
C LEU A 93 -7.38 -17.83 6.51
N GLY A 94 -7.55 -18.87 7.33
CA GLY A 94 -7.75 -18.75 8.78
C GLY A 94 -6.49 -18.30 9.52
N GLY A 95 -5.29 -18.63 9.00
CA GLY A 95 -4.01 -18.18 9.55
C GLY A 95 -3.83 -16.66 9.56
N ALA A 96 -4.60 -15.94 8.74
CA ALA A 96 -4.67 -14.47 8.77
C ALA A 96 -5.21 -13.90 10.09
N MET A 97 -5.79 -14.75 10.95
CA MET A 97 -6.22 -14.40 12.31
C MET A 97 -5.05 -13.93 13.18
N VAL A 98 -3.84 -14.48 13.01
CA VAL A 98 -2.68 -14.13 13.83
C VAL A 98 -2.24 -12.67 13.60
N PRO A 99 -1.99 -12.22 12.36
CA PRO A 99 -1.76 -10.79 12.09
C PRO A 99 -2.92 -9.89 12.53
N ALA A 100 -4.17 -10.34 12.37
CA ALA A 100 -5.35 -9.58 12.78
C ALA A 100 -5.41 -9.36 14.31
N LEU A 101 -5.02 -10.36 15.10
CA LEU A 101 -4.90 -10.21 16.55
C LEU A 101 -3.76 -9.26 16.93
N ILE A 102 -2.61 -9.39 16.27
CA ILE A 102 -1.45 -8.53 16.52
C ILE A 102 -1.81 -7.05 16.27
N ILE A 103 -2.48 -6.73 15.15
CA ILE A 103 -2.86 -5.34 14.87
C ILE A 103 -3.97 -4.84 15.81
N THR A 104 -4.90 -5.72 16.21
CA THR A 104 -6.00 -5.34 17.12
C THR A 104 -5.45 -5.05 18.51
N VAL A 105 -4.65 -5.95 19.09
CA VAL A 105 -4.01 -5.76 20.39
C VAL A 105 -3.00 -4.61 20.34
N GLY A 106 -2.21 -4.53 19.26
CA GLY A 106 -1.29 -3.42 19.05
C GLY A 106 -1.99 -2.07 19.01
N SER A 107 -3.16 -1.98 18.36
CA SER A 107 -3.95 -0.74 18.30
C SER A 107 -4.51 -0.29 19.65
N LEU A 108 -4.69 -1.20 20.61
CA LEU A 108 -5.11 -0.86 21.97
C LEU A 108 -3.95 -0.28 22.81
N LEU A 109 -2.71 -0.65 22.48
CA LEU A 109 -1.50 -0.19 23.17
C LEU A 109 -0.92 1.09 22.56
N LEU A 110 -1.26 1.38 21.30
CA LEU A 110 -0.79 2.55 20.58
C LEU A 110 -1.47 3.83 21.11
N PRO A 111 -0.70 4.88 21.47
CA PRO A 111 -1.26 6.15 21.90
C PRO A 111 -1.87 6.91 20.72
N ASP A 112 -2.96 7.65 20.95
CA ASP A 112 -3.54 8.56 19.95
C ASP A 112 -2.53 9.60 19.46
N THR A 113 -2.69 10.07 18.21
CA THR A 113 -1.78 11.07 17.62
C THR A 113 -1.92 12.43 18.31
N PRO A 114 -0.82 13.18 18.51
CA PRO A 114 -0.87 14.52 19.09
C PRO A 114 -1.86 15.45 18.39
N ASN A 115 -1.93 15.38 17.06
CA ASN A 115 -2.87 16.18 16.27
C ASN A 115 -4.33 15.87 16.60
N SER A 116 -4.70 14.58 16.65
CA SER A 116 -6.06 14.20 17.02
C SER A 116 -6.43 14.61 18.44
N MET A 117 -5.47 14.59 19.38
CA MET A 117 -5.69 15.07 20.74
C MET A 117 -5.92 16.59 20.78
N ILE A 118 -5.11 17.36 20.04
CA ILE A 118 -5.24 18.83 19.97
C ILE A 118 -6.55 19.24 19.27
N GLU A 119 -7.02 18.48 18.27
CA GLU A 119 -8.33 18.69 17.63
C GLU A 119 -9.49 18.47 18.62
N ARG A 120 -9.44 17.42 19.44
CA ARG A 120 -10.46 17.14 20.47
C ARG A 120 -10.42 18.14 21.64
N GLY A 121 -9.32 18.86 21.82
CA GLY A 121 -9.16 19.90 22.82
C GLY A 121 -7.69 20.07 23.22
N PRO A 122 -7.10 21.28 23.14
CA PRO A 122 -5.71 21.50 23.54
C PRO A 122 -5.56 21.17 25.03
N THR A 123 -4.83 20.10 25.32
CA THR A 123 -4.65 19.57 26.66
C THR A 123 -3.16 19.48 26.97
N GLU A 124 -2.78 19.72 28.23
CA GLU A 124 -1.40 19.50 28.71
C GLU A 124 -0.95 18.05 28.51
N GLU A 125 -1.90 17.10 28.42
CA GLU A 125 -1.63 15.71 28.05
C GLU A 125 -1.07 15.58 26.62
N ALA A 126 -1.62 16.33 25.65
CA ALA A 126 -1.12 16.34 24.27
C ALA A 126 0.31 16.88 24.21
N LYS A 127 0.61 17.94 24.98
CA LYS A 127 1.95 18.51 25.10
C LYS A 127 2.95 17.53 25.72
N THR A 128 2.55 16.83 26.79
CA THR A 128 3.38 15.83 27.46
C THR A 128 3.68 14.63 26.56
N LYS A 129 2.67 14.15 25.81
CA LYS A 129 2.87 13.08 24.82
C LYS A 129 3.74 13.53 23.65
N LEU A 130 3.59 14.77 23.19
CA LEU A 130 4.43 15.34 22.13
C LEU A 130 5.90 15.42 22.58
N LYS A 131 6.16 15.87 23.82
CA LYS A 131 7.50 15.80 24.45
C LYS A 131 8.05 14.37 24.48
N LYS A 132 7.23 13.40 24.89
CA LYS A 132 7.63 11.98 24.97
C LYS A 132 7.96 11.38 23.59
N ILE A 133 7.22 11.75 22.55
CA ILE A 133 7.43 11.25 21.17
C ILE A 133 8.65 11.91 20.53
N ARG A 134 8.85 13.22 20.75
CA ARG A 134 9.97 13.98 20.17
C ARG A 134 11.28 13.77 20.92
N GLY A 135 11.22 13.45 22.22
CA GLY A 135 12.41 13.28 23.07
C GLY A 135 13.13 14.59 23.38
N VAL A 136 12.46 15.74 23.19
CA VAL A 136 13.00 17.09 23.42
C VAL A 136 12.01 17.86 24.28
N ASP A 137 12.50 18.71 25.19
CA ASP A 137 11.64 19.53 26.06
C ASP A 137 11.09 20.78 25.37
N GLU A 138 11.77 21.25 24.32
CA GLU A 138 11.49 22.49 23.61
C GLU A 138 10.52 22.28 22.44
N VAL A 139 9.33 21.75 22.74
CA VAL A 139 8.28 21.47 21.74
C VAL A 139 7.19 22.55 21.70
N ASN A 140 7.45 23.69 22.35
CA ASN A 140 6.46 24.76 22.49
C ASN A 140 6.11 25.42 21.14
N GLU A 141 7.06 25.55 20.22
CA GLU A 141 6.80 26.12 18.88
C GLU A 141 5.97 25.15 18.02
N GLU A 142 6.37 23.88 17.93
CA GLU A 142 5.59 22.86 17.22
C GLU A 142 4.18 22.72 17.83
N PHE A 143 4.04 22.78 19.16
CA PHE A 143 2.74 22.76 19.81
C PHE A 143 1.88 23.96 19.44
N LYS A 144 2.45 25.18 19.37
CA LYS A 144 1.72 26.38 18.91
C LYS A 144 1.27 26.25 17.47
N ASP A 145 2.12 25.74 16.58
CA ASP A 145 1.77 25.51 15.17
C ASP A 145 0.61 24.51 15.05
N LEU A 146 0.64 23.43 15.84
CA LEU A 146 -0.43 22.43 15.87
C LEU A 146 -1.75 22.98 16.43
N VAL A 147 -1.71 23.85 17.44
CA VAL A 147 -2.90 24.53 17.97
C VAL A 147 -3.47 25.48 16.93
N ALA A 148 -2.64 26.30 16.29
CA ALA A 148 -3.08 27.21 15.23
C ALA A 148 -3.72 26.45 14.05
N ALA A 149 -3.13 25.32 13.65
CA ALA A 149 -3.70 24.47 12.61
C ALA A 149 -5.00 23.76 13.03
N SER A 150 -5.13 23.40 14.32
CA SER A 150 -6.37 22.84 14.88
C SER A 150 -7.49 23.88 14.94
N ASP A 151 -7.19 25.11 15.33
CA ASP A 151 -8.18 26.20 15.35
C ASP A 151 -8.65 26.56 13.94
N ALA A 152 -7.75 26.52 12.94
CA ALA A 152 -8.11 26.62 11.53
C ALA A 152 -9.01 25.45 11.07
N SER A 153 -8.67 24.21 11.48
CA SER A 153 -9.46 23.00 11.20
C SER A 153 -10.88 23.07 11.78
N LYS A 154 -11.04 23.59 13.01
CA LYS A 154 -12.35 23.75 13.67
C LYS A 154 -13.25 24.80 13.01
N LEU A 155 -12.68 25.77 12.30
CA LEU A 155 -13.44 26.77 11.53
C LEU A 155 -14.06 26.16 10.25
N VAL A 156 -13.70 24.93 9.89
CA VAL A 156 -14.16 24.24 8.68
C VAL A 156 -15.24 23.20 9.04
N ASP A 157 -16.51 23.60 8.98
CA ASP A 157 -17.65 22.73 9.30
C ASP A 157 -17.84 21.54 8.33
N HIS A 158 -17.42 21.68 7.06
CA HIS A 158 -17.66 20.68 6.00
C HIS A 158 -16.42 20.36 5.14
N PRO A 159 -15.57 19.39 5.56
CA PRO A 159 -14.36 18.99 4.84
C PRO A 159 -14.60 18.57 3.39
N TRP A 160 -15.69 17.85 3.11
CA TRP A 160 -16.05 17.34 1.78
C TRP A 160 -16.45 18.44 0.80
N THR A 161 -17.19 19.44 1.25
CA THR A 161 -17.58 20.59 0.43
C THR A 161 -16.38 21.51 0.18
N ASN A 162 -15.52 21.66 1.20
CA ASN A 162 -14.32 22.50 1.09
C ASN A 162 -13.26 21.89 0.17
N LEU A 163 -13.19 20.55 0.07
CA LEU A 163 -12.34 19.86 -0.90
C LEU A 163 -12.58 20.29 -2.36
N LEU A 164 -13.80 20.72 -2.71
CA LEU A 164 -14.12 21.21 -4.07
C LEU A 164 -13.75 22.68 -4.30
N GLN A 165 -13.36 23.42 -3.26
CA GLN A 165 -13.01 24.82 -3.37
C GLN A 165 -11.71 25.03 -4.15
N ARG A 166 -11.61 26.18 -4.83
CA ARG A 166 -10.49 26.53 -5.73
C ARG A 166 -9.12 26.50 -5.05
N LYS A 167 -9.06 26.79 -3.75
CA LYS A 167 -7.85 26.73 -2.92
C LYS A 167 -7.26 25.32 -2.82
N TYR A 168 -8.11 24.29 -2.72
CA TYR A 168 -7.68 22.90 -2.51
C TYR A 168 -7.66 22.05 -3.79
N ARG A 169 -8.05 22.61 -4.95
CA ARG A 169 -8.05 21.91 -6.25
C ARG A 169 -6.70 21.27 -6.62
N PRO A 170 -5.54 21.92 -6.47
CA PRO A 170 -4.25 21.29 -6.76
C PRO A 170 -4.00 20.06 -5.91
N HIS A 171 -4.40 20.10 -4.64
CA HIS A 171 -4.28 18.96 -3.72
C HIS A 171 -5.24 17.84 -4.11
N LEU A 172 -6.50 18.15 -4.41
CA LEU A 172 -7.49 17.16 -4.88
C LEU A 172 -7.05 16.50 -6.19
N THR A 173 -6.50 17.26 -7.14
CA THR A 173 -5.96 16.68 -8.39
C THR A 173 -4.81 15.72 -8.12
N MET A 174 -3.93 16.02 -7.17
CA MET A 174 -2.87 15.09 -6.75
C MET A 174 -3.44 13.84 -6.07
N ALA A 175 -4.46 14.01 -5.22
CA ALA A 175 -5.16 12.93 -4.53
C ALA A 175 -5.78 11.91 -5.49
N ILE A 176 -6.15 12.33 -6.70
CA ILE A 176 -6.80 11.49 -7.71
C ILE A 176 -5.78 10.98 -8.73
N LEU A 177 -4.91 11.84 -9.24
CA LEU A 177 -3.97 11.48 -10.32
C LEU A 177 -2.86 10.56 -9.84
N ILE A 178 -2.33 10.76 -8.62
CA ILE A 178 -1.27 9.91 -8.08
C ILE A 178 -1.72 8.43 -7.98
N PRO A 179 -2.83 8.08 -7.29
CA PRO A 179 -3.28 6.70 -7.22
C PRO A 179 -3.76 6.17 -8.58
N PHE A 180 -4.33 7.02 -9.43
CA PHE A 180 -4.71 6.63 -10.79
C PHE A 180 -3.50 6.13 -11.59
N PHE A 181 -2.43 6.94 -11.64
CA PHE A 181 -1.21 6.53 -12.34
C PHE A 181 -0.49 5.38 -11.64
N GLN A 182 -0.54 5.30 -10.30
CA GLN A 182 -0.01 4.16 -9.55
C GLN A 182 -0.67 2.83 -9.92
N GLN A 183 -1.96 2.83 -10.25
CA GLN A 183 -2.67 1.61 -10.67
C GLN A 183 -2.45 1.27 -12.15
N LEU A 184 -2.23 2.28 -12.98
CA LEU A 184 -1.89 2.09 -14.40
C LEU A 184 -0.45 1.64 -14.64
N THR A 185 0.40 1.66 -13.62
CA THR A 185 1.82 1.26 -13.69
C THR A 185 2.05 -0.23 -13.37
N VAL A 186 1.15 -1.10 -13.83
CA VAL A 186 1.36 -2.54 -14.07
C VAL A 186 1.74 -3.44 -12.87
N ILE A 187 1.94 -2.93 -11.66
CA ILE A 187 2.47 -3.77 -10.56
C ILE A 187 1.54 -4.95 -10.22
N ASN A 188 0.24 -4.69 -10.12
CA ASN A 188 -0.77 -5.71 -9.80
C ASN A 188 -0.90 -6.74 -10.94
N VAL A 189 -0.85 -6.24 -12.17
CA VAL A 189 -0.90 -7.04 -13.40
C VAL A 189 0.28 -8.01 -13.47
N ILE A 190 1.50 -7.51 -13.30
CA ILE A 190 2.73 -8.32 -13.35
C ILE A 190 2.70 -9.36 -12.24
N MET A 191 2.28 -9.00 -11.02
CA MET A 191 2.22 -9.94 -9.90
C MET A 191 1.19 -11.06 -10.11
N PHE A 192 0.02 -10.76 -10.69
CA PHE A 192 -1.00 -11.78 -10.94
C PHE A 192 -0.68 -12.68 -12.15
N TYR A 193 0.02 -12.15 -13.16
CA TYR A 193 0.26 -12.86 -14.41
C TYR A 193 1.66 -13.41 -14.59
N ALA A 194 2.65 -12.97 -13.82
CA ALA A 194 3.95 -13.64 -13.74
C ALA A 194 3.77 -15.17 -13.64
N PRO A 195 3.01 -15.73 -12.68
CA PRO A 195 2.84 -17.18 -12.59
C PRO A 195 2.16 -17.82 -13.80
N VAL A 196 1.22 -17.12 -14.45
CA VAL A 196 0.56 -17.60 -15.69
C VAL A 196 1.55 -17.62 -16.86
N LEU A 197 2.37 -16.57 -17.00
CA LEU A 197 3.39 -16.45 -18.03
C LEU A 197 4.45 -17.54 -17.88
N PHE A 198 4.94 -17.81 -16.66
CA PHE A 198 5.90 -18.87 -16.39
C PHE A 198 5.33 -20.27 -16.67
N ASN A 199 4.05 -20.50 -16.35
CA ASN A 199 3.38 -21.75 -16.71
C ASN A 199 3.34 -21.96 -18.24
N THR A 200 3.07 -20.91 -19.02
CA THR A 200 3.09 -20.99 -20.48
C THR A 200 4.47 -21.16 -21.09
N ILE A 201 5.56 -20.74 -20.41
CA ILE A 201 6.95 -20.89 -20.88
C ILE A 201 7.50 -22.31 -20.60
N GLY A 202 6.74 -23.19 -19.93
CA GLY A 202 7.07 -24.60 -19.75
C GLY A 202 7.61 -24.98 -18.36
N PHE A 203 7.58 -24.06 -17.39
CA PHE A 203 7.79 -24.42 -15.99
C PHE A 203 6.54 -25.07 -15.43
N ARG A 204 6.45 -26.41 -15.54
CA ARG A 204 5.38 -27.19 -14.91
C ARG A 204 5.64 -27.36 -13.41
N ASP A 205 4.54 -27.19 -12.66
CA ASP A 205 4.23 -27.75 -11.34
C ASP A 205 4.62 -27.03 -10.03
N ASP A 206 5.12 -25.79 -10.03
CA ASP A 206 5.25 -24.97 -8.80
C ASP A 206 4.98 -23.46 -9.04
N ALA A 207 3.93 -23.15 -9.80
CA ALA A 207 3.59 -21.79 -10.24
C ALA A 207 3.31 -20.80 -9.10
N SER A 208 2.81 -21.28 -7.95
CA SER A 208 2.53 -20.45 -6.77
C SER A 208 3.78 -20.04 -6.00
N LEU A 209 4.87 -20.80 -6.12
CA LEU A 209 6.16 -20.46 -5.53
C LEU A 209 6.89 -19.40 -6.36
N MET A 210 6.79 -19.45 -7.69
CA MET A 210 7.59 -18.57 -8.54
C MET A 210 7.17 -17.10 -8.48
N SER A 211 5.90 -16.77 -8.28
CA SER A 211 5.48 -15.36 -8.16
C SER A 211 6.04 -14.69 -6.89
N ALA A 212 6.19 -15.45 -5.80
CA ALA A 212 6.70 -14.97 -4.52
C ALA A 212 8.22 -15.01 -4.43
N VAL A 213 8.81 -16.03 -5.06
CA VAL A 213 10.24 -16.15 -5.27
C VAL A 213 10.69 -14.96 -6.13
N ILE A 214 10.03 -14.58 -7.21
CA ILE A 214 10.51 -13.46 -8.05
C ILE A 214 10.63 -12.13 -7.30
N THR A 215 9.72 -11.76 -6.39
CA THR A 215 9.80 -10.45 -5.71
C THR A 215 10.89 -10.40 -4.63
N VAL A 216 11.15 -11.51 -3.93
CA VAL A 216 12.10 -11.56 -2.80
C VAL A 216 13.44 -12.17 -3.20
N VAL A 217 13.41 -13.15 -4.09
CA VAL A 217 14.58 -13.77 -4.68
C VAL A 217 15.19 -12.86 -5.74
N ALA A 218 14.47 -11.97 -6.45
CA ALA A 218 15.15 -10.93 -7.26
C ALA A 218 15.91 -9.90 -6.41
N ALA A 219 15.38 -9.53 -5.23
CA ALA A 219 16.05 -8.62 -4.30
C ALA A 219 17.24 -9.28 -3.57
N CYS A 220 17.16 -10.58 -3.28
CA CYS A 220 18.22 -11.31 -2.58
C CYS A 220 19.23 -12.04 -3.50
N ILE A 221 18.86 -12.48 -4.71
CA ILE A 221 19.77 -13.09 -5.70
C ILE A 221 20.56 -12.02 -6.48
N GLY A 222 19.97 -10.84 -6.76
CA GLY A 222 20.72 -9.70 -7.29
C GLY A 222 21.85 -9.23 -6.36
N ALA A 223 21.76 -9.53 -5.07
CA ALA A 223 22.79 -9.20 -4.08
C ALA A 223 23.84 -10.31 -3.86
N LYS A 224 23.65 -11.54 -4.36
CA LYS A 224 24.59 -12.65 -4.09
C LYS A 224 24.89 -13.67 -5.18
N PHE A 225 24.10 -13.81 -6.25
CA PHE A 225 24.35 -14.84 -7.27
C PHE A 225 24.11 -14.33 -8.67
N GLY A 226 25.21 -14.04 -9.37
CA GLY A 226 25.23 -13.79 -10.80
C GLY A 226 24.76 -15.01 -11.59
N THR A 227 23.87 -14.73 -12.55
CA THR A 227 23.63 -15.41 -13.83
C THR A 227 24.29 -16.78 -14.05
N SER A 228 23.64 -17.86 -13.62
CA SER A 228 23.76 -19.16 -14.29
C SER A 228 22.59 -20.05 -13.88
N GLY A 229 21.84 -20.54 -14.86
CA GLY A 229 20.76 -21.51 -14.65
C GLY A 229 19.47 -21.06 -15.30
N ASN A 230 19.09 -21.78 -16.34
CA ASN A 230 18.41 -21.25 -17.50
C ASN A 230 17.22 -22.26 -17.70
N PRO A 231 15.95 -21.86 -17.93
CA PRO A 231 15.01 -22.78 -18.65
C PRO A 231 13.98 -22.05 -19.53
N GLY A 232 14.18 -22.15 -20.83
CA GLY A 232 13.24 -22.77 -21.73
C GLY A 232 14.09 -23.64 -22.67
N GLN A 233 13.48 -24.40 -23.55
CA GLN A 233 14.02 -24.38 -24.92
C GLN A 233 13.37 -23.23 -25.69
N LEU A 234 13.38 -22.04 -25.07
CA LEU A 234 13.89 -20.83 -25.69
C LEU A 234 15.31 -20.66 -25.12
N PRO A 235 16.33 -20.25 -25.89
CA PRO A 235 17.70 -20.10 -25.38
C PRO A 235 17.61 -19.28 -24.12
N GLN A 236 17.94 -19.89 -22.98
CA GLN A 236 17.26 -19.50 -21.76
C GLN A 236 17.64 -18.05 -21.32
N TRP A 237 18.69 -17.51 -21.96
CA TRP A 237 19.01 -16.09 -22.07
C TRP A 237 17.79 -15.19 -22.29
N HIS A 238 16.85 -15.55 -23.16
CA HIS A 238 15.68 -14.71 -23.47
C HIS A 238 14.68 -14.69 -22.31
N ALA A 239 14.42 -15.84 -21.68
CA ALA A 239 13.59 -15.90 -20.48
C ALA A 239 14.27 -15.13 -19.33
N ILE A 240 15.57 -15.34 -19.12
CA ILE A 240 16.36 -14.60 -18.12
C ILE A 240 16.30 -13.09 -18.37
N VAL A 241 16.44 -12.65 -19.62
CA VAL A 241 16.40 -11.22 -19.98
C VAL A 241 15.01 -10.64 -19.70
N VAL A 242 13.92 -11.33 -20.06
CA VAL A 242 12.56 -10.87 -19.76
C VAL A 242 12.31 -10.79 -18.26
N VAL A 243 12.73 -11.81 -17.50
CA VAL A 243 12.63 -11.79 -16.04
C VAL A 243 13.46 -10.66 -15.44
N LEU A 244 14.69 -10.45 -15.91
CA LEU A 244 15.57 -9.38 -15.45
C LEU A 244 14.93 -8.01 -15.69
N PHE A 245 14.35 -7.77 -16.87
CA PHE A 245 13.65 -6.51 -17.15
C PHE A 245 12.41 -6.32 -16.26
N ILE A 246 11.62 -7.36 -16.04
CA ILE A 246 10.48 -7.30 -15.12
C ILE A 246 10.95 -7.02 -13.68
N CYS A 247 12.02 -7.68 -13.23
CA CYS A 247 12.58 -7.48 -11.90
C CYS A 247 13.13 -6.06 -11.71
N VAL A 248 13.85 -5.52 -12.70
CA VAL A 248 14.34 -4.13 -12.67
C VAL A 248 13.18 -3.15 -12.63
N TYR A 249 12.11 -3.40 -13.39
CA TYR A 249 10.90 -2.60 -13.36
C TYR A 249 10.22 -2.64 -11.98
N VAL A 250 10.01 -3.85 -11.43
CA VAL A 250 9.37 -4.04 -10.12
C VAL A 250 10.21 -3.40 -9.01
N ALA A 251 11.54 -3.54 -9.04
CA ALA A 251 12.42 -2.90 -8.06
C ALA A 251 12.40 -1.37 -8.15
N GLY A 252 12.42 -0.82 -9.38
CA GLY A 252 12.27 0.62 -9.59
C GLY A 252 10.93 1.15 -9.09
N PHE A 253 9.86 0.39 -9.31
CA PHE A 253 8.51 0.73 -8.82
C PHE A 253 8.40 0.67 -7.30
N ALA A 254 8.94 -0.40 -6.67
CA ALA A 254 8.90 -0.62 -5.23
C ALA A 254 9.66 0.46 -4.43
N TRP A 255 10.75 1.01 -4.98
CA TRP A 255 11.46 2.12 -4.35
C TRP A 255 10.89 3.50 -4.66
N SER A 256 10.23 3.65 -5.82
CA SER A 256 9.75 4.96 -6.26
C SER A 256 8.27 5.12 -5.96
N TRP A 257 7.42 4.55 -6.79
CA TRP A 257 6.02 4.96 -6.87
C TRP A 257 5.14 4.31 -5.80
N GLU A 258 5.50 3.13 -5.33
CA GLU A 258 4.71 2.43 -4.32
C GLU A 258 4.71 3.16 -2.97
N PRO A 259 5.87 3.54 -2.37
CA PRO A 259 5.87 4.30 -1.11
C PRO A 259 5.42 5.74 -1.32
N LEU A 260 5.79 6.37 -2.46
CA LEU A 260 5.43 7.75 -2.76
C LEU A 260 3.92 7.93 -2.96
N GLY A 261 3.23 6.93 -3.52
CA GLY A 261 1.78 6.98 -3.73
C GLY A 261 0.97 7.14 -2.44
N TRP A 262 1.50 6.65 -1.31
CA TRP A 262 0.87 6.82 0.00
C TRP A 262 1.46 8.01 0.77
N LEU A 263 2.78 8.22 0.68
CA LEU A 263 3.48 9.29 1.38
C LEU A 263 3.06 10.68 0.89
N VAL A 264 3.09 10.89 -0.42
CA VAL A 264 2.89 12.22 -1.02
C VAL A 264 1.49 12.76 -0.71
N PRO A 265 0.39 12.00 -0.90
CA PRO A 265 -0.92 12.46 -0.45
C PRO A 265 -0.95 12.69 1.07
N SER A 266 -0.24 11.92 1.90
CA SER A 266 -0.29 12.11 3.36
C SER A 266 0.35 13.42 3.82
N GLU A 267 1.33 13.94 3.06
CA GLU A 267 2.08 15.15 3.41
C GLU A 267 1.53 16.42 2.78
N ILE A 268 0.92 16.34 1.59
CA ILE A 268 0.45 17.52 0.85
C ILE A 268 -0.82 18.12 1.48
N PHE A 269 -1.62 17.33 2.20
CA PHE A 269 -2.92 17.82 2.67
C PHE A 269 -2.86 18.67 3.95
N PRO A 270 -3.59 19.81 3.98
CA PRO A 270 -3.93 20.53 5.19
C PRO A 270 -4.71 19.62 6.17
N LEU A 271 -4.52 19.80 7.48
CA LEU A 271 -5.05 18.93 8.54
C LEU A 271 -6.58 18.78 8.41
N GLU A 272 -7.25 19.89 8.15
CA GLU A 272 -8.71 20.03 8.00
C GLU A 272 -9.32 19.09 6.95
N ILE A 273 -8.61 18.84 5.84
CA ILE A 273 -9.10 18.01 4.73
C ILE A 273 -8.30 16.71 4.55
N ARG A 274 -7.27 16.49 5.37
CA ARG A 274 -6.34 15.36 5.19
C ARG A 274 -7.03 14.02 5.28
N SER A 275 -7.92 13.84 6.25
CA SER A 275 -8.67 12.59 6.45
C SER A 275 -9.56 12.28 5.24
N ALA A 276 -10.32 13.26 4.75
CA ALA A 276 -11.20 13.14 3.60
C ALA A 276 -10.43 12.95 2.28
N ALA A 277 -9.34 13.68 2.08
CA ALA A 277 -8.49 13.54 0.90
C ALA A 277 -7.76 12.18 0.86
N GLN A 278 -7.34 11.64 2.02
CA GLN A 278 -6.85 10.26 2.12
C GLN A 278 -7.92 9.23 1.79
N SER A 279 -9.18 9.45 2.19
CA SER A 279 -10.29 8.58 1.77
C SER A 279 -10.47 8.60 0.25
N VAL A 280 -10.36 9.77 -0.39
CA VAL A 280 -10.42 9.90 -1.85
C VAL A 280 -9.26 9.13 -2.49
N ASN A 281 -8.03 9.30 -1.98
CA ASN A 281 -6.85 8.58 -2.47
C ASN A 281 -7.05 7.05 -2.43
N VAL A 282 -7.46 6.51 -1.28
CA VAL A 282 -7.75 5.07 -1.11
C VAL A 282 -8.88 4.61 -2.03
N SER A 283 -9.95 5.38 -2.15
CA SER A 283 -11.11 5.02 -2.97
C SER A 283 -10.75 4.97 -4.45
N VAL A 284 -10.04 5.99 -4.94
CA VAL A 284 -9.53 6.06 -6.32
C VAL A 284 -8.58 4.89 -6.58
N ASN A 285 -7.65 4.63 -5.67
CA ASN A 285 -6.73 3.51 -5.75
C ASN A 285 -7.49 2.18 -5.92
N MET A 286 -8.47 1.89 -5.07
CA MET A 286 -9.24 0.64 -5.11
C MET A 286 -10.12 0.51 -6.36
N ILE A 287 -10.76 1.60 -6.79
CA ILE A 287 -11.58 1.61 -8.02
C ILE A 287 -10.73 1.32 -9.23
N PHE A 288 -9.56 1.96 -9.36
CA PHE A 288 -8.66 1.70 -10.49
C PHE A 288 -7.99 0.34 -10.39
N THR A 289 -7.66 -0.17 -9.21
CA THR A 289 -7.23 -1.57 -9.06
C THR A 289 -8.28 -2.53 -9.62
N PHE A 290 -9.56 -2.32 -9.26
CA PHE A 290 -10.66 -3.16 -9.76
C PHE A 290 -10.82 -3.03 -11.28
N ALA A 291 -10.88 -1.81 -11.81
CA ALA A 291 -11.06 -1.56 -13.23
C ALA A 291 -9.91 -2.16 -14.07
N VAL A 292 -8.66 -1.93 -13.65
CA VAL A 292 -7.49 -2.51 -14.31
C VAL A 292 -7.56 -4.04 -14.24
N ALA A 293 -7.84 -4.63 -13.08
CA ALA A 293 -7.92 -6.09 -12.93
C ALA A 293 -8.98 -6.73 -13.85
N GLN A 294 -10.13 -6.09 -14.08
CA GLN A 294 -11.18 -6.61 -14.95
C GLN A 294 -10.83 -6.48 -16.45
N VAL A 295 -10.37 -5.30 -16.87
CA VAL A 295 -10.12 -5.01 -18.30
C VAL A 295 -8.85 -5.70 -18.78
N PHE A 296 -7.91 -5.98 -17.87
CA PHE A 296 -6.60 -6.51 -18.21
C PHE A 296 -6.64 -7.86 -18.93
N LEU A 297 -7.50 -8.80 -18.50
CA LEU A 297 -7.65 -10.10 -19.18
C LEU A 297 -7.97 -9.94 -20.67
N SER A 298 -8.91 -9.02 -20.96
CA SER A 298 -9.34 -8.71 -22.32
C SER A 298 -8.22 -8.03 -23.13
N MET A 299 -7.51 -7.09 -22.49
CA MET A 299 -6.35 -6.41 -23.10
C MET A 299 -5.20 -7.37 -23.41
N LEU A 300 -4.94 -8.38 -22.57
CA LEU A 300 -3.92 -9.39 -22.86
C LEU A 300 -4.24 -10.20 -24.12
N CYS A 301 -5.49 -10.64 -24.26
CA CYS A 301 -5.93 -11.45 -25.39
C CYS A 301 -5.80 -10.71 -26.73
N HIS A 302 -6.04 -9.40 -26.74
CA HIS A 302 -6.02 -8.58 -27.96
C HIS A 302 -4.69 -7.87 -28.21
N LEU A 303 -4.01 -7.42 -27.14
CA LEU A 303 -2.92 -6.44 -27.24
C LEU A 303 -1.51 -6.99 -26.96
N LYS A 304 -1.31 -8.31 -26.74
CA LYS A 304 -0.01 -9.02 -26.60
C LYS A 304 1.17 -8.12 -26.17
N PHE A 305 2.07 -7.74 -27.09
CA PHE A 305 3.25 -6.91 -26.81
C PHE A 305 2.92 -5.41 -26.67
N GLY A 306 1.87 -4.93 -27.33
CA GLY A 306 1.42 -3.54 -27.31
C GLY A 306 0.98 -3.08 -25.92
N LEU A 307 0.62 -4.04 -25.06
CA LEU A 307 0.34 -3.81 -23.65
C LEU A 307 1.54 -3.18 -22.90
N PHE A 308 2.75 -3.67 -23.14
CA PHE A 308 3.96 -3.13 -22.49
C PHE A 308 4.26 -1.70 -22.96
N LEU A 309 4.02 -1.40 -24.25
CA LEU A 309 4.17 -0.05 -24.80
C LEU A 309 3.10 0.91 -24.24
N PHE A 310 1.86 0.45 -24.12
CA PHE A 310 0.78 1.21 -23.49
C PHE A 310 1.18 1.62 -22.08
N PHE A 311 1.69 0.68 -21.28
CA PHE A 311 2.11 1.00 -19.93
C PHE A 311 3.39 1.84 -19.84
N ALA A 312 4.36 1.63 -20.72
CA ALA A 312 5.54 2.48 -20.80
C ALA A 312 5.17 3.94 -21.07
N LEU A 313 4.16 4.17 -21.93
CA LEU A 313 3.61 5.51 -22.17
C LEU A 313 3.01 6.11 -20.90
N PHE A 314 2.23 5.35 -20.12
CA PHE A 314 1.66 5.84 -18.86
C PHE A 314 2.71 6.12 -17.78
N VAL A 315 3.75 5.29 -17.68
CA VAL A 315 4.90 5.55 -16.79
C VAL A 315 5.59 6.86 -17.17
N LEU A 316 5.79 7.09 -18.47
CA LEU A 316 6.42 8.31 -18.97
C LEU A 316 5.53 9.54 -18.72
N LEU A 317 4.23 9.46 -19.02
CA LEU A 317 3.26 10.52 -18.74
C LEU A 317 3.22 10.87 -17.25
N MET A 318 3.21 9.86 -16.38
CA MET A 318 3.25 10.05 -14.93
C MET A 318 4.56 10.71 -14.48
N SER A 319 5.70 10.29 -15.03
CA SER A 319 7.01 10.85 -14.69
C SER A 319 7.10 12.34 -15.07
N ILE A 320 6.59 12.71 -16.26
CA ILE A 320 6.47 14.10 -16.70
C ILE A 320 5.53 14.88 -15.77
N PHE A 321 4.37 14.31 -15.45
CA PHE A 321 3.42 14.96 -14.55
C PHE A 321 4.04 15.25 -13.18
N MET A 322 4.75 14.29 -12.60
CA MET A 322 5.42 14.48 -11.31
C MET A 322 6.56 15.50 -11.38
N TYR A 323 7.33 15.52 -12.47
CA TYR A 323 8.40 16.49 -12.66
C TYR A 323 7.90 17.95 -12.70
N TYR A 324 6.77 18.21 -13.35
CA TYR A 324 6.24 19.57 -13.49
C TYR A 324 5.32 20.00 -12.34
N PHE A 325 4.49 19.08 -11.83
CA PHE A 325 3.39 19.45 -10.92
C PHE A 325 3.68 19.17 -9.46
N LEU A 326 4.68 18.34 -9.12
CA LEU A 326 4.97 18.02 -7.73
C LEU A 326 5.97 19.05 -7.14
N PRO A 327 5.52 19.97 -6.25
CA PRO A 327 6.46 20.81 -5.52
C PRO A 327 7.24 19.95 -4.51
N GLU A 328 8.53 20.22 -4.34
CA GLU A 328 9.39 19.54 -3.37
C GLU A 328 8.78 19.61 -1.95
N THR A 329 8.36 18.47 -1.41
CA THR A 329 7.75 18.37 -0.06
C THR A 329 8.81 18.21 1.04
N ARG A 330 10.05 17.86 0.69
CA ARG A 330 11.12 17.60 1.65
C ARG A 330 11.53 18.90 2.34
N ARG A 331 11.23 18.99 3.66
CA ARG A 331 11.59 20.07 4.62
C ARG A 331 10.61 21.23 4.81
N ARG A 332 9.39 21.22 4.25
CA ARG A 332 8.41 22.26 4.61
C ARG A 332 7.73 21.89 5.93
N ALA A 333 8.19 22.51 7.02
CA ALA A 333 7.37 22.66 8.21
C ALA A 333 6.03 23.30 7.79
N TYR A 334 4.95 22.88 8.43
CA TYR A 334 3.61 23.44 8.27
C TYR A 334 3.67 24.97 8.37
N ARG A 335 3.71 25.66 7.23
CA ARG A 335 3.64 27.11 7.13
C ARG A 335 2.55 27.46 6.14
#